data_AF-A0A7V8YWF8-F1
#
_entry.id   AF-A0A7V8YWF8-F1
#
_cell.length_a   1.000
_cell.length_b   1.000
_cell.length_c   1.000
_cell.angle_alpha   90.00
_cell.angle_beta   90.00
_cell.angle_gamma   90.00
#
_symmetry.space_group_name_H-M   'P 1'
#
loop_
_entity.id
_entity.type
_entity.pdbx_description
1 polymer ?
#
loop_
_entity_poly.entity_id
_entity_poly.type
_entity_poly.pdbx_seq_one_letter_code
_entity_poly.pdbx_strand_id
1 'polypeptide(L)' 'PVNVLVLPGGPTVAELASVGVRRISTGSLLAGAAYGALVEEAQRLLANGTAPATSDMISRKALHAAFTVDA' A
#
# COMPACT_ATOMS: atom_id res chain seq x y z
N PRO A 1 -21.94 -2.68 -15.20
CA PRO A 1 -21.29 -2.31 -13.91
C PRO A 1 -20.09 -1.41 -14.19
N VAL A 2 -19.92 -0.29 -13.47
CA VAL A 2 -18.83 0.68 -13.71
C VAL A 2 -17.65 0.42 -12.77
N ASN A 3 -16.45 0.39 -13.34
CA ASN A 3 -15.18 0.38 -12.62
C ASN A 3 -14.51 1.75 -12.72
N VAL A 4 -13.91 2.20 -11.61
CA VAL A 4 -13.12 3.44 -11.56
C VAL A 4 -11.71 3.17 -11.06
N LEU A 5 -10.74 3.95 -11.54
CA LEU A 5 -9.40 4.04 -10.98
C LEU A 5 -9.39 5.21 -10.00
N VAL A 6 -9.05 4.95 -8.73
CA VAL A 6 -8.86 6.03 -7.75
C VAL A 6 -7.49 6.67 -7.92
N LEU A 7 -7.43 7.98 -7.71
CA LEU A 7 -6.21 8.78 -7.71
C LEU A 7 -6.17 9.65 -6.43
N PRO A 8 -4.98 10.04 -5.95
CA PRO A 8 -4.85 10.97 -4.83
C PRO A 8 -5.64 12.27 -5.09
N GLY A 9 -6.39 12.72 -4.08
CA GLY A 9 -7.27 13.90 -4.19
C GLY A 9 -8.61 13.64 -4.88
N GLY A 10 -8.89 12.40 -5.30
CA GLY A 10 -10.18 12.01 -5.86
C GLY A 10 -11.27 11.74 -4.79
N PRO A 11 -12.50 11.43 -5.24
CA PRO A 11 -13.60 11.09 -4.33
C PRO A 11 -13.32 9.84 -3.50
N THR A 12 -13.89 9.80 -2.30
CA THR A 12 -13.86 8.65 -1.41
C THR A 12 -14.59 7.44 -1.99
N VAL A 13 -14.28 6.24 -1.46
CA VAL A 13 -15.01 5.00 -1.81
C VAL A 13 -16.51 5.15 -1.57
N ALA A 14 -16.91 5.82 -0.50
CA ALA A 14 -18.32 6.04 -0.15
C ALA A 14 -19.03 6.96 -1.16
N GLU A 15 -18.39 8.05 -1.58
CA GLU A 15 -18.94 8.95 -2.61
C GLU A 15 -19.09 8.22 -3.96
N LEU A 16 -18.07 7.45 -4.36
CA LEU A 16 -18.13 6.62 -5.57
C LEU A 16 -19.25 5.57 -5.50
N ALA A 17 -19.43 4.93 -4.35
CA ALA A 17 -20.50 3.96 -4.14
C ALA A 17 -21.89 4.61 -4.25
N SER A 18 -22.04 5.83 -3.70
CA SER A 18 -23.31 6.58 -3.72
C SER A 18 -23.81 6.89 -5.13
N VAL A 19 -22.90 7.03 -6.10
CA VAL A 19 -23.22 7.29 -7.51
C VAL A 19 -23.28 6.03 -8.38
N GLY A 20 -23.27 4.84 -7.77
CA GLY A 20 -23.50 3.59 -8.50
C GLY A 20 -22.23 2.87 -8.98
N VAL A 21 -21.03 3.28 -8.56
CA VAL A 21 -19.80 2.51 -8.83
C VAL A 21 -19.89 1.11 -8.22
N ARG A 22 -19.34 0.12 -8.91
CA ARG A 22 -19.37 -1.29 -8.48
C ARG A 22 -17.99 -1.92 -8.34
N ARG A 23 -16.95 -1.32 -8.93
CA ARG A 23 -15.56 -1.77 -8.76
C ARG A 23 -14.64 -0.56 -8.65
N ILE A 24 -13.67 -0.66 -7.77
CA ILE A 24 -12.63 0.34 -7.56
C ILE A 24 -11.29 -0.35 -7.76
N SER A 25 -10.42 0.28 -8.56
CA SER A 25 -9.06 -0.16 -8.82
C SER A 25 -8.10 0.89 -8.29
N THR A 26 -6.95 0.47 -7.76
CA THR A 26 -5.87 1.38 -7.32
C THR A 26 -4.81 1.58 -8.40
N GLY A 27 -4.88 0.86 -9.52
CA GLY A 27 -3.78 0.79 -10.48
C GLY A 27 -2.48 0.41 -9.78
N SER A 28 -1.40 1.11 -10.08
CA SER A 28 -0.07 0.90 -9.48
C SER A 28 0.14 1.57 -8.12
N LEU A 29 -0.86 2.26 -7.54
CA LEU A 29 -0.64 3.09 -6.36
C LEU A 29 -0.08 2.34 -5.15
N LEU A 30 -0.57 1.13 -4.86
CA LEU A 30 -0.06 0.32 -3.74
C LEU A 30 1.38 -0.14 -3.96
N ALA A 31 1.72 -0.56 -5.18
CA ALA A 31 3.09 -0.92 -5.54
C ALA A 31 4.02 0.31 -5.48
N GLY A 32 3.55 1.46 -5.97
CA GLY A 32 4.27 2.72 -5.90
C GLY A 32 4.56 3.15 -4.46
N ALA A 33 3.60 3.01 -3.55
CA ALA A 33 3.80 3.31 -2.13
C ALA A 33 4.88 2.41 -1.50
N ALA A 34 4.86 1.09 -1.79
CA ALA A 34 5.87 0.15 -1.31
C ALA A 34 7.28 0.49 -1.84
N TYR A 35 7.39 0.82 -3.12
CA TYR A 35 8.67 1.21 -3.72
C TYR A 35 9.17 2.57 -3.22
N GLY A 36 8.28 3.52 -2.95
CA GLY A 36 8.64 4.79 -2.31
C GLY A 36 9.31 4.59 -0.96
N ALA A 37 8.68 3.81 -0.07
CA ALA A 37 9.24 3.50 1.24
C ALA A 37 10.60 2.76 1.15
N LEU A 38 10.73 1.83 0.19
CA LEU A 38 12.00 1.14 -0.06
C LEU A 38 13.11 2.10 -0.49
N VAL A 39 12.82 3.01 -1.42
CA VAL A 39 13.79 3.98 -1.93
C VAL A 39 14.22 4.95 -0.83
N GLU A 40 13.29 5.43 -0.02
CA GLU A 40 13.58 6.33 1.12
C GLU A 40 14.57 5.69 2.11
N GLU A 41 14.31 4.44 2.49
CA GLU A 41 15.19 3.70 3.41
C GLU A 41 16.54 3.36 2.79
N ALA A 42 16.57 2.99 1.51
CA ALA A 42 17.82 2.76 0.79
C ALA A 42 18.68 4.04 0.70
N GLN A 43 18.05 5.19 0.44
CA GLN A 43 18.73 6.49 0.43
C GLN A 43 19.28 6.84 1.81
N ARG A 44 18.52 6.59 2.89
CA ARG A 44 18.98 6.79 4.27
C ARG A 44 20.19 5.93 4.61
N LEU A 45 20.18 4.66 4.19
CA LEU A 45 21.31 3.75 4.37
C LEU A 45 22.54 4.25 3.60
N LEU A 46 22.38 4.68 2.34
CA LEU A 46 23.48 5.20 1.53
C LEU A 46 24.07 6.50 2.10
N ALA A 47 23.21 7.40 2.58
CA ALA A 47 23.64 8.70 3.09
C ALA A 47 24.31 8.60 4.47
N ASN A 48 23.75 7.78 5.37
CA ASN A 48 24.07 7.84 6.80
C ASN A 48 24.61 6.51 7.36
N GLY A 49 24.73 5.46 6.54
CA GLY A 49 25.13 4.12 6.98
C GLY A 49 24.13 3.46 7.96
N THR A 50 22.94 4.04 8.11
CA THR A 50 21.95 3.61 9.10
C THR A 50 21.05 2.56 8.51
N ALA A 51 20.98 1.39 9.14
CA ALA A 51 20.07 0.33 8.74
C ALA A 51 18.60 0.75 8.92
N PRO A 52 17.67 0.23 8.09
CA PRO A 52 16.24 0.47 8.24
C PRO A 52 15.72 0.16 9.64
N ALA A 53 14.79 0.98 10.14
CA ALA A 53 14.22 0.77 11.45
C ALA A 53 13.28 -0.43 11.39
N THR A 54 13.38 -1.33 12.38
CA THR A 54 12.54 -2.52 12.44
C THR A 54 11.08 -2.20 12.78
N SER A 55 10.79 -1.00 13.30
CA SER A 55 9.44 -0.51 13.59
C SER A 55 8.58 -0.35 12.33
N ASP A 56 9.22 -0.06 11.20
CA ASP A 56 8.53 0.19 9.93
C ASP A 56 8.36 -1.09 9.10
N MET A 57 8.96 -2.19 9.56
CA MET A 57 8.81 -3.50 8.94
C MET A 57 7.45 -4.12 9.30
N ILE A 58 6.84 -4.81 8.33
CA ILE A 58 5.71 -5.68 8.62
C ILE A 58 6.10 -6.70 9.69
N SER A 59 5.30 -6.80 10.77
CA SER A 59 5.61 -7.72 11.85
C SER A 59 5.63 -9.17 11.34
N ARG A 60 6.53 -10.01 11.87
CA ARG A 60 6.56 -11.44 11.52
C ARG A 60 5.21 -12.12 11.77
N LYS A 61 4.48 -11.69 12.81
CA LYS A 61 3.13 -12.19 13.12
C LYS A 61 2.16 -11.86 11.98
N ALA A 62 2.14 -10.62 11.50
CA ALA A 62 1.29 -10.22 10.38
C ALA A 62 1.68 -10.92 9.08
N LEU A 63 2.99 -11.08 8.81
CA LEU A 63 3.48 -11.80 7.65
C LEU A 63 3.07 -13.28 7.70
N HIS A 64 3.26 -13.95 8.84
CA HIS A 64 2.86 -15.33 9.04
C HIS A 64 1.35 -15.52 8.85
N ALA A 65 0.53 -14.64 9.45
CA ALA A 65 -0.92 -14.65 9.29
C ALA A 65 -1.37 -14.45 7.84
N ALA A 66 -0.65 -13.65 7.04
CA ALA A 66 -0.98 -13.42 5.63
C ALA A 66 -0.74 -14.65 4.73
N PHE A 67 0.12 -15.59 5.14
CA PHE A 67 0.50 -16.78 4.35
C PHE A 67 0.06 -18.11 4.97
N THR A 68 -0.63 -18.08 6.10
CA THR A 68 -1.26 -19.27 6.67
C THR A 68 -2.72 -19.27 6.31
N VAL A 69 -3.18 -20.37 5.70
CA VAL A 69 -4.60 -20.60 5.44
C VAL A 69 -5.12 -21.33 6.68
N ASP A 70 -6.22 -20.86 7.27
CA ASP A 70 -6.96 -21.67 8.24
C ASP A 70 -7.38 -22.96 7.51
N ALA A 71 -6.82 -24.09 7.93
CA ALA A 71 -7.08 -25.41 7.36
C ALA A 71 -8.43 -25.97 7.82
#